data_AF-A0AAD5P055-F1
#
_entry.id   AF-A0AAD5P055-F1
#
_cell.length_a   1.000
_cell.length_b   1.000
_cell.length_c   1.000
_cell.angle_alpha   90.00
_cell.angle_beta   90.00
_cell.angle_gamma   90.00
#
_symmetry.space_group_name_H-M   'P 1'
#
loop_
_entity.id
_entity.type
_entity.pdbx_description
1 polymer ?
#
loop_
_entity_poly.entity_id
_entity_poly.type
_entity_poly.pdbx_seq_one_letter_code
_entity_poly.pdbx_strand_id
1 'polypeptide(L)'
;MTPKRRVFGTSIYFESMPYRLDESTGLVDYDMLEKTATLFRPKLIIAGASAYPRDFDYPRMRKIADAVGAFLMMDMAHIGGLVAASVVGDPFEYCDIVTTTTHRGLDEARVEKILDMASITLNKNSVPGDKSALVPGGIRIGSPAMTTRRFTEKEFIAVADFIHEGVQITHEAKQSVKGSKLQDFMKFVTSPNFSLLDKVSDLRGRVEALTTQFPIPRV
;
A
#
# COMPACT_ATOMS: atom_id res chain seq x y z
N MET A 1 -20.35 24.51 1.05
CA MET A 1 -19.31 23.79 0.29
C MET A 1 -18.01 23.90 1.05
N THR A 2 -17.44 22.80 1.52
CA THR A 2 -16.08 22.78 2.07
C THR A 2 -15.12 23.33 1.01
N PRO A 3 -14.23 24.28 1.32
CA PRO A 3 -13.31 24.84 0.33
C PRO A 3 -12.49 23.69 -0.28
N LYS A 4 -12.50 23.59 -1.61
CA LYS A 4 -11.71 22.62 -2.39
C LYS A 4 -10.22 22.97 -2.23
N ARG A 5 -9.64 22.62 -1.09
CA ARG A 5 -8.23 22.89 -0.79
C ARG A 5 -7.37 21.87 -1.54
N ARG A 6 -6.45 22.38 -2.36
CA ARG A 6 -5.35 21.59 -2.92
C ARG A 6 -4.49 21.09 -1.75
N VAL A 7 -4.35 19.76 -1.65
CA VAL A 7 -3.73 19.11 -0.48
C VAL A 7 -2.21 18.97 -0.66
N PHE A 8 -1.76 18.61 -1.86
CA PHE A 8 -0.36 18.36 -2.15
C PHE A 8 0.34 19.61 -2.69
N GLY A 9 1.60 19.83 -2.30
CA GLY A 9 2.45 20.89 -2.84
C GLY A 9 2.48 20.90 -4.37
N THR A 10 2.58 19.73 -5.00
CA THR A 10 2.50 19.59 -6.46
C THR A 10 1.23 20.17 -7.03
N SER A 11 0.07 19.85 -6.44
CA SER A 11 -1.22 20.41 -6.91
C SER A 11 -1.36 21.90 -6.61
N ILE A 12 -0.58 22.47 -5.68
CA ILE A 12 -0.60 23.91 -5.40
C ILE A 12 0.16 24.68 -6.48
N TYR A 13 1.35 24.21 -6.85
CA TYR A 13 2.24 24.88 -7.80
C TYR A 13 2.02 24.48 -9.26
N PHE A 14 1.42 23.31 -9.52
CA PHE A 14 1.20 22.79 -10.87
C PHE A 14 -0.26 22.37 -11.07
N GLU A 15 -0.68 22.30 -12.32
CA GLU A 15 -1.97 21.70 -12.69
C GLU A 15 -1.82 20.19 -12.85
N SER A 16 -2.48 19.44 -11.97
CA SER A 16 -2.42 17.97 -11.94
C SER A 16 -3.78 17.36 -12.27
N MET A 17 -3.80 16.38 -13.16
CA MET A 17 -4.96 15.54 -13.43
C MET A 17 -4.60 14.07 -13.17
N PRO A 18 -5.31 13.36 -12.27
CA PRO A 18 -5.03 11.96 -12.01
C PRO A 18 -5.57 11.08 -13.15
N TYR A 19 -4.84 10.03 -13.47
CA TYR A 19 -5.40 8.85 -14.15
C TYR A 19 -5.83 7.82 -13.11
N ARG A 20 -6.65 6.85 -13.52
CA ARG A 20 -7.28 5.87 -12.62
C ARG A 20 -6.98 4.45 -13.05
N LEU A 21 -7.28 3.53 -12.13
CA LEU A 21 -7.37 2.12 -12.44
C LEU A 21 -8.74 1.83 -13.05
N ASP A 22 -8.80 0.83 -13.92
CA ASP A 22 -10.05 0.15 -14.25
C ASP A 22 -10.50 -0.60 -12.99
N GLU A 23 -11.66 -0.23 -12.46
CA GLU A 23 -12.19 -0.77 -11.19
C GLU A 23 -12.53 -2.26 -11.29
N SER A 24 -12.75 -2.79 -12.50
CA SER A 24 -13.07 -4.20 -12.71
C SER A 24 -11.83 -5.10 -12.69
N THR A 25 -10.70 -4.62 -13.23
CA THR A 25 -9.45 -5.38 -13.33
C THR A 25 -8.42 -5.00 -12.26
N GLY A 26 -8.55 -3.80 -11.67
CA GLY A 26 -7.56 -3.23 -10.76
C GLY A 26 -6.25 -2.82 -11.45
N LEU A 27 -6.22 -2.79 -12.80
CA LEU A 27 -5.06 -2.38 -13.59
C LEU A 27 -5.17 -0.91 -13.99
N VAL A 28 -4.04 -0.28 -14.33
CA VAL A 28 -4.07 1.08 -14.89
C VAL A 28 -4.90 1.08 -16.18
N ASP A 29 -5.88 1.96 -16.28
CA ASP A 29 -6.67 2.14 -17.49
C ASP A 29 -5.88 2.99 -18.49
N TYR A 30 -5.03 2.32 -19.27
CA TYR A 30 -4.17 2.97 -20.26
C TYR A 30 -4.95 3.63 -21.40
N ASP A 31 -6.13 3.11 -21.73
CA ASP A 31 -6.95 3.66 -22.81
C ASP A 31 -7.62 4.97 -22.37
N MET A 32 -8.10 5.03 -21.12
CA MET A 32 -8.59 6.27 -20.55
C MET A 32 -7.45 7.26 -20.29
N LEU A 33 -6.26 6.78 -19.88
CA LEU A 33 -5.07 7.61 -19.78
C LEU A 33 -4.72 8.27 -21.12
N GLU A 34 -4.72 7.53 -22.22
CA GLU A 34 -4.44 8.06 -23.57
C GLU A 34 -5.47 9.13 -23.99
N LYS A 35 -6.77 8.85 -23.78
CA LYS A 35 -7.85 9.80 -24.07
C LYS A 35 -7.73 11.06 -23.24
N THR A 36 -7.49 10.94 -21.93
CA THR A 36 -7.36 12.09 -21.03
C THR A 36 -6.09 12.89 -21.31
N ALA A 37 -4.96 12.23 -21.61
CA ALA A 37 -3.71 12.90 -21.96
C ALA A 37 -3.88 13.76 -23.23
N THR A 38 -4.60 13.27 -24.24
CA THR A 38 -4.88 14.03 -25.46
C THR A 38 -5.67 15.32 -25.19
N LEU A 39 -6.62 15.27 -24.26
CA LEU A 39 -7.47 16.40 -23.89
C LEU A 39 -6.75 17.38 -22.94
N PHE A 40 -6.05 16.85 -21.94
CA PHE A 40 -5.38 17.64 -20.90
C PHE A 40 -4.02 18.19 -21.35
N ARG A 41 -3.37 17.55 -22.34
CA ARG A 41 -2.04 17.89 -22.88
C ARG A 41 -0.99 18.10 -21.78
N PRO A 42 -0.71 17.06 -20.97
CA PRO A 42 0.27 17.15 -19.91
C PRO A 42 1.66 17.46 -20.49
N LYS A 43 2.50 18.13 -19.69
CA LYS A 43 3.93 18.27 -19.99
C LYS A 43 4.78 17.15 -19.40
N LEU A 44 4.22 16.43 -18.44
CA LEU A 44 4.87 15.32 -17.75
C LEU A 44 3.81 14.29 -17.33
N ILE A 45 4.09 13.02 -17.61
CA ILE A 45 3.30 11.86 -17.18
C ILE A 45 4.15 11.10 -16.17
N ILE A 46 3.55 10.77 -15.01
CA ILE A 46 4.22 10.02 -13.93
C ILE A 46 3.78 8.56 -13.99
N ALA A 47 4.73 7.66 -14.25
CA ALA A 47 4.63 6.24 -13.92
C ALA A 47 5.16 6.05 -12.50
N GLY A 48 4.46 5.30 -11.65
CA GLY A 48 4.89 5.11 -10.27
C GLY A 48 3.71 5.07 -9.32
N ALA A 49 3.82 4.20 -8.33
CA ALA A 49 2.77 3.99 -7.35
C ALA A 49 3.33 3.60 -6.00
N SER A 50 2.60 4.00 -4.97
CA SER A 50 2.85 3.54 -3.60
C SER A 50 2.21 2.17 -3.34
N ALA A 51 1.08 1.87 -3.98
CA ALA A 51 0.28 0.67 -3.69
C ALA A 51 -0.33 0.11 -4.98
N TYR A 52 0.54 -0.33 -5.90
CA TYR A 52 0.16 -1.02 -7.12
C TYR A 52 0.98 -2.32 -7.21
N PRO A 53 0.33 -3.50 -7.22
CA PRO A 53 1.03 -4.79 -7.13
C PRO A 53 1.47 -5.35 -8.49
N ARG A 54 1.28 -4.60 -9.59
CA ARG A 54 1.61 -5.04 -10.95
C ARG A 54 2.69 -4.14 -11.54
N ASP A 55 3.39 -4.66 -12.54
CA ASP A 55 4.33 -3.86 -13.32
C ASP A 55 3.56 -2.86 -14.21
N PHE A 56 4.20 -1.73 -14.48
CA PHE A 56 3.69 -0.75 -15.42
C PHE A 56 4.02 -1.17 -16.86
N ASP A 57 3.10 -0.90 -17.78
CA ASP A 57 3.34 -1.05 -19.21
C ASP A 57 4.12 0.17 -19.71
N TYR A 58 5.43 0.17 -19.48
CA TYR A 58 6.32 1.25 -19.90
C TYR A 58 6.26 1.53 -21.41
N PRO A 59 6.23 0.51 -22.31
CA PRO A 59 6.03 0.75 -23.75
C PRO A 59 4.74 1.53 -24.05
N ARG A 60 3.62 1.17 -23.41
CA ARG A 60 2.33 1.87 -23.61
C ARG A 60 2.39 3.29 -23.06
N MET A 61 2.96 3.50 -21.87
CA MET A 61 3.11 4.84 -21.29
C MET A 61 4.03 5.74 -22.11
N ARG A 62 5.12 5.20 -22.66
CA ARG A 62 6.02 5.91 -23.59
C ARG A 62 5.28 6.40 -24.82
N LYS A 63 4.53 5.50 -25.48
CA LYS A 63 3.71 5.85 -26.65
C LYS A 63 2.74 7.00 -26.35
N ILE A 64 2.08 6.96 -25.20
CA ILE A 64 1.14 8.03 -24.80
C ILE A 64 1.88 9.35 -24.56
N ALA A 65 3.01 9.31 -23.86
CA ALA A 65 3.83 10.49 -23.60
C ALA A 65 4.33 11.13 -24.90
N ASP A 66 4.83 10.33 -25.84
CA ASP A 66 5.27 10.80 -27.15
C ASP A 66 4.14 11.43 -27.97
N ALA A 67 2.94 10.83 -27.95
CA ALA A 67 1.80 11.32 -28.69
C ALA A 67 1.36 12.73 -28.28
N VAL A 68 1.59 13.12 -27.03
CA VAL A 68 1.25 14.45 -26.50
C VAL A 68 2.47 15.36 -26.29
N GLY A 69 3.68 14.88 -26.61
CA GLY A 69 4.93 15.60 -26.39
C GLY A 69 5.26 15.88 -24.92
N ALA A 70 4.94 14.93 -24.04
CA ALA A 70 5.23 14.98 -22.61
C ALA A 70 6.51 14.21 -22.26
N PHE A 71 7.16 14.60 -21.17
CA PHE A 71 8.16 13.76 -20.52
C PHE A 71 7.49 12.59 -19.79
N LEU A 72 8.10 11.42 -19.84
CA LEU A 72 7.74 10.27 -19.02
C LEU A 72 8.68 10.18 -17.82
N MET A 73 8.15 10.34 -16.62
CA MET A 73 8.88 10.21 -15.36
C MET A 73 8.47 8.95 -14.63
N MET A 74 9.42 8.09 -14.23
CA MET A 74 9.18 6.97 -13.33
C MET A 74 9.60 7.31 -11.89
N ASP A 75 8.69 7.17 -10.94
CA ASP A 75 9.03 7.08 -9.51
C ASP A 75 9.07 5.60 -9.10
N MET A 76 10.28 5.05 -9.07
CA MET A 76 10.53 3.63 -8.81
C MET A 76 10.77 3.30 -7.34
N ALA A 77 10.43 4.20 -6.44
CA ALA A 77 10.92 4.12 -5.07
C ALA A 77 10.41 2.93 -4.22
N HIS A 78 9.37 2.20 -4.65
CA HIS A 78 9.03 0.88 -4.07
C HIS A 78 9.76 -0.29 -4.72
N ILE A 79 10.10 -0.16 -6.00
CA ILE A 79 10.64 -1.25 -6.82
C ILE A 79 12.12 -1.08 -7.14
N GLY A 80 12.79 -0.01 -6.67
CA GLY A 80 14.16 0.30 -7.05
C GLY A 80 15.16 -0.84 -6.76
N GLY A 81 14.96 -1.56 -5.64
CA GLY A 81 15.75 -2.77 -5.36
C GLY A 81 15.42 -3.95 -6.29
N LEU A 82 14.17 -4.07 -6.73
CA LEU A 82 13.74 -5.11 -7.68
C LEU A 82 14.25 -4.81 -9.10
N VAL A 83 14.22 -3.54 -9.52
CA VAL A 83 14.81 -3.06 -10.78
C VAL A 83 16.32 -3.32 -10.77
N ALA A 84 17.00 -2.96 -9.67
CA ALA A 84 18.44 -3.21 -9.52
C ALA A 84 18.81 -4.71 -9.52
N ALA A 85 17.89 -5.58 -9.07
CA ALA A 85 18.05 -7.03 -9.12
C ALA A 85 17.58 -7.65 -10.45
N SER A 86 17.09 -6.83 -11.39
CA SER A 86 16.58 -7.26 -12.70
C SER A 86 15.45 -8.29 -12.63
N VAL A 87 14.59 -8.20 -11.60
CA VAL A 87 13.44 -9.12 -11.43
C VAL A 87 12.10 -8.52 -11.86
N VAL A 88 12.08 -7.24 -12.21
CA VAL A 88 10.92 -6.51 -12.77
C VAL A 88 11.36 -5.72 -14.01
N GLY A 89 10.39 -5.24 -14.80
CA GLY A 89 10.68 -4.46 -15.99
C GLY A 89 11.56 -3.22 -15.71
N ASP A 90 12.50 -2.96 -16.62
CA ASP A 90 13.45 -1.86 -16.48
C ASP A 90 12.82 -0.52 -16.95
N PRO A 91 12.56 0.45 -16.05
CA PRO A 91 12.03 1.75 -16.44
C PRO A 91 13.04 2.61 -17.20
N PHE A 92 14.35 2.34 -17.09
CA PHE A 92 15.40 3.14 -17.75
C PHE A 92 15.38 3.00 -19.27
N GLU A 93 14.76 1.95 -19.83
CA GLU A 93 14.63 1.76 -21.28
C GLU A 93 13.63 2.73 -21.93
N TYR A 94 12.65 3.23 -21.16
CA TYR A 94 11.51 3.98 -21.70
C TYR A 94 11.35 5.37 -21.10
N CYS A 95 11.69 5.56 -19.83
CA CYS A 95 11.43 6.81 -19.11
C CYS A 95 12.55 7.83 -19.33
N ASP A 96 12.16 9.11 -19.46
CA ASP A 96 13.11 10.22 -19.61
C ASP A 96 13.77 10.56 -18.27
N ILE A 97 13.03 10.40 -17.17
CA ILE A 97 13.46 10.74 -15.81
C ILE A 97 13.09 9.58 -14.89
N VAL A 98 14.03 9.11 -14.07
CA VAL A 98 13.75 8.09 -13.03
C VAL A 98 14.14 8.65 -11.66
N THR A 99 13.17 8.67 -10.73
CA THR A 99 13.36 9.08 -9.34
C THR A 99 13.19 7.89 -8.41
N THR A 100 13.89 7.88 -7.28
CA THR A 100 13.78 6.82 -6.28
C THR A 100 14.07 7.33 -4.87
N THR A 101 13.61 6.61 -3.85
CA THR A 101 13.95 6.87 -2.44
C THR A 101 14.84 5.77 -1.91
N THR A 102 15.75 6.09 -0.99
CA THR A 102 16.67 5.12 -0.38
C THR A 102 16.15 4.51 0.93
N HIS A 103 15.03 4.99 1.48
CA HIS A 103 14.40 4.48 2.70
C HIS A 103 12.88 4.72 2.68
N ARG A 104 12.06 3.77 3.15
CA ARG A 104 10.60 3.94 3.28
C ARG A 104 10.06 3.26 4.54
N GLY A 105 9.37 4.02 5.37
CA GLY A 105 8.48 3.55 6.43
C GLY A 105 7.52 4.66 6.84
N LEU A 106 6.20 4.37 6.89
CA LEU A 106 5.25 4.80 7.95
C LEU A 106 3.75 4.52 7.62
N ASP A 107 3.04 4.01 8.64
CA ASP A 107 1.73 4.36 9.26
C ASP A 107 0.44 4.61 8.48
N GLU A 108 -0.76 4.44 9.05
CA GLU A 108 -1.31 3.58 10.12
C GLU A 108 -2.85 3.72 10.10
N ALA A 109 -3.65 2.68 10.44
CA ALA A 109 -4.84 2.70 11.34
C ALA A 109 -5.96 1.68 11.03
N ARG A 110 -6.53 1.18 12.15
CA ARG A 110 -7.75 0.36 12.40
C ARG A 110 -7.55 -1.16 12.42
N VAL A 111 -7.12 -1.78 11.32
CA VAL A 111 -6.74 -3.22 11.34
C VAL A 111 -5.38 -3.40 12.00
N GLU A 112 -4.52 -2.42 11.79
CA GLU A 112 -3.21 -2.37 12.42
C GLU A 112 -3.28 -2.43 13.92
N LYS A 113 -4.27 -1.86 14.63
CA LYS A 113 -4.16 -1.84 16.11
C LYS A 113 -4.18 -3.24 16.71
N ILE A 114 -4.99 -4.15 16.16
CA ILE A 114 -5.05 -5.55 16.64
C ILE A 114 -3.83 -6.33 16.16
N LEU A 115 -3.40 -6.13 14.92
CA LEU A 115 -2.22 -6.80 14.39
C LEU A 115 -0.92 -6.30 15.06
N ASP A 116 -0.80 -5.00 15.34
CA ASP A 116 0.28 -4.36 16.08
C ASP A 116 0.33 -4.87 17.53
N MET A 117 -0.83 -5.05 18.18
CA MET A 117 -0.92 -5.75 19.46
C MET A 117 -0.47 -7.21 19.38
N ALA A 118 -0.58 -7.84 18.21
CA ALA A 118 -0.07 -9.16 17.92
C ALA A 118 1.36 -9.16 17.31
N SER A 119 2.08 -8.03 17.38
CA SER A 119 3.43 -7.85 16.83
C SER A 119 3.55 -7.99 15.30
N ILE A 120 2.47 -7.70 14.58
CA ILE A 120 2.38 -7.65 13.11
C ILE A 120 2.07 -6.22 12.66
N THR A 121 3.04 -5.53 12.07
CA THR A 121 2.84 -4.17 11.53
C THR A 121 2.39 -4.23 10.07
N LEU A 122 1.24 -3.63 9.74
CA LEU A 122 0.70 -3.54 8.37
C LEU A 122 0.21 -2.13 8.05
N ASN A 123 0.34 -1.71 6.79
CA ASN A 123 -0.06 -0.37 6.37
C ASN A 123 -1.43 -0.37 5.68
N LYS A 124 -2.36 0.50 6.10
CA LYS A 124 -3.67 0.64 5.45
C LYS A 124 -3.55 1.30 4.07
N ASN A 125 -4.39 0.89 3.12
CA ASN A 125 -4.40 1.50 1.79
C ASN A 125 -5.80 1.53 1.19
N SER A 126 -6.15 2.63 0.52
CA SER A 126 -7.42 2.74 -0.20
C SER A 126 -7.49 1.74 -1.35
N VAL A 127 -8.64 1.12 -1.54
CA VAL A 127 -8.90 0.21 -2.67
C VAL A 127 -9.87 0.85 -3.66
N PRO A 128 -9.83 0.47 -4.95
CA PRO A 128 -10.85 0.86 -5.91
C PRO A 128 -12.26 0.58 -5.35
N GLY A 129 -13.16 1.57 -5.44
CA GLY A 129 -14.51 1.49 -4.87
C GLY A 129 -14.68 2.06 -3.46
N ASP A 130 -13.61 2.45 -2.76
CA ASP A 130 -13.72 3.09 -1.45
C ASP A 130 -14.40 4.47 -1.54
N LYS A 131 -15.48 4.67 -0.76
CA LYS A 131 -16.24 5.93 -0.72
C LYS A 131 -15.49 7.09 -0.04
N SER A 132 -14.48 6.79 0.79
CA SER A 132 -13.70 7.79 1.53
C SER A 132 -12.26 7.36 1.72
N ALA A 133 -11.31 8.23 1.33
CA ALA A 133 -9.88 8.01 1.55
C ALA A 133 -9.47 8.02 3.05
N LEU A 134 -10.33 8.51 3.95
CA LEU A 134 -10.07 8.52 5.40
C LEU A 134 -10.43 7.19 6.08
N VAL A 135 -11.20 6.33 5.40
CA VAL A 135 -11.60 5.01 5.87
C VAL A 135 -11.28 4.00 4.77
N PRO A 136 -9.99 3.66 4.58
CA PRO A 136 -9.60 2.70 3.56
C PRO A 136 -10.12 1.30 3.91
N GLY A 137 -10.55 0.57 2.88
CA GLY A 137 -11.01 -0.82 2.99
C GLY A 137 -9.91 -1.87 2.87
N GLY A 138 -8.70 -1.47 2.44
CA GLY A 138 -7.60 -2.39 2.14
C GLY A 138 -6.37 -2.27 3.04
N ILE A 139 -5.50 -3.27 2.90
CA ILE A 139 -4.22 -3.39 3.60
C ILE A 139 -3.13 -3.65 2.55
N ARG A 140 -1.99 -3.00 2.70
CA ARG A 140 -0.78 -3.22 1.89
C ARG A 140 0.21 -4.05 2.70
N ILE A 141 0.64 -5.15 2.09
CA ILE A 141 1.62 -6.09 2.66
C ILE A 141 2.87 -6.06 1.77
N GLY A 142 4.05 -6.09 2.39
CA GLY A 142 5.33 -6.15 1.68
C GLY A 142 6.21 -7.26 2.24
N SER A 143 6.88 -8.01 1.36
CA SER A 143 7.87 -9.02 1.70
C SER A 143 9.31 -8.52 1.98
N PRO A 144 9.79 -7.34 1.51
CA PRO A 144 11.23 -6.99 1.57
C PRO A 144 11.87 -7.05 2.95
N ALA A 145 11.17 -6.59 3.99
CA ALA A 145 11.70 -6.60 5.36
C ALA A 145 11.92 -8.03 5.88
N MET A 146 10.98 -8.93 5.59
CA MET A 146 11.01 -10.33 6.04
C MET A 146 11.99 -11.18 5.22
N THR A 147 12.06 -10.98 3.90
CA THR A 147 13.02 -11.68 3.04
C THR A 147 14.46 -11.30 3.35
N THR A 148 14.72 -10.05 3.78
CA THR A 148 16.04 -9.65 4.29
C THR A 148 16.44 -10.43 5.56
N ARG A 149 15.45 -10.89 6.35
CA ARG A 149 15.66 -11.77 7.51
C ARG A 149 15.70 -13.26 7.14
N ARG A 150 15.71 -13.59 5.85
CA ARG A 150 15.73 -14.96 5.28
C ARG A 150 14.41 -15.73 5.38
N PHE A 151 13.28 -15.05 5.46
CA PHE A 151 11.98 -15.71 5.29
C PHE A 151 11.86 -16.34 3.90
N THR A 152 11.32 -17.55 3.85
CA THR A 152 10.99 -18.27 2.62
C THR A 152 9.47 -18.40 2.46
N GLU A 153 9.03 -19.01 1.37
CA GLU A 153 7.61 -19.22 1.04
C GLU A 153 6.85 -19.91 2.18
N LYS A 154 7.48 -20.88 2.87
CA LYS A 154 6.85 -21.62 3.97
C LYS A 154 6.47 -20.71 5.13
N GLU A 155 7.36 -19.79 5.50
CA GLU A 155 7.07 -18.84 6.57
C GLU A 155 6.04 -17.81 6.13
N PHE A 156 6.01 -17.43 4.85
CA PHE A 156 4.96 -16.53 4.34
C PHE A 156 3.56 -17.15 4.38
N ILE A 157 3.43 -18.48 4.27
CA ILE A 157 2.14 -19.17 4.49
C ILE A 157 1.70 -18.98 5.95
N ALA A 158 2.60 -19.22 6.91
CA ALA A 158 2.29 -19.01 8.33
C ALA A 158 1.94 -17.53 8.64
N VAL A 159 2.65 -16.58 8.02
CA VAL A 159 2.32 -15.15 8.13
C VAL A 159 0.93 -14.85 7.58
N ALA A 160 0.53 -15.44 6.46
CA ALA A 160 -0.81 -15.28 5.90
C ALA A 160 -1.89 -15.83 6.86
N ASP A 161 -1.63 -16.97 7.49
CA ASP A 161 -2.53 -17.57 8.48
C ASP A 161 -2.67 -16.68 9.72
N PHE A 162 -1.58 -16.10 10.23
CA PHE A 162 -1.62 -15.15 11.35
C PHE A 162 -2.39 -13.88 11.01
N ILE A 163 -2.22 -13.34 9.80
CA ILE A 163 -2.99 -12.17 9.34
C ILE A 163 -4.47 -12.54 9.24
N HIS A 164 -4.80 -13.71 8.70
CA HIS A 164 -6.18 -14.19 8.61
C HIS A 164 -6.84 -14.29 9.99
N GLU A 165 -6.14 -14.89 10.95
CA GLU A 165 -6.62 -15.00 12.33
C GLU A 165 -6.81 -13.63 12.99
N GLY A 166 -5.88 -12.69 12.82
CA GLY A 166 -6.02 -11.32 13.31
C GLY A 166 -7.22 -10.58 12.70
N VAL A 167 -7.53 -10.82 11.43
CA VAL A 167 -8.74 -10.28 10.77
C VAL A 167 -10.02 -10.90 11.36
N GLN A 168 -10.03 -12.20 11.63
CA GLN A 168 -11.16 -12.87 12.29
C GLN A 168 -11.41 -12.29 13.69
N ILE A 169 -10.36 -12.13 14.51
CA ILE A 169 -10.44 -11.51 15.83
C ILE A 169 -10.99 -10.08 15.73
N THR A 170 -10.53 -9.32 14.74
CA THR A 170 -11.03 -7.96 14.47
C THR A 170 -12.53 -7.96 14.14
N HIS A 171 -12.99 -8.94 13.37
CA HIS A 171 -14.39 -9.09 13.01
C HIS A 171 -15.25 -9.45 14.23
N GLU A 172 -14.82 -10.41 15.07
CA GLU A 172 -15.47 -10.76 16.33
C GLU A 172 -15.54 -9.57 17.30
N ALA A 173 -14.43 -8.82 17.43
CA ALA A 173 -14.37 -7.61 18.24
C ALA A 173 -15.36 -6.56 17.75
N LYS A 174 -15.47 -6.37 16.43
CA LYS A 174 -16.39 -5.39 15.83
C LYS A 174 -17.85 -5.75 16.09
N GLN A 175 -18.22 -7.02 16.07
CA GLN A 175 -19.59 -7.47 16.40
C GLN A 175 -19.94 -7.22 17.88
N SER A 176 -18.93 -7.25 18.75
CA SER A 176 -19.09 -7.06 20.19
C SER A 176 -19.19 -5.59 20.62
N VAL A 177 -18.80 -4.65 19.75
CA VAL A 177 -18.83 -3.21 20.01
C VAL A 177 -20.21 -2.63 19.66
N LYS A 178 -20.85 -1.97 20.63
CA LYS A 178 -22.18 -1.34 20.45
C LYS A 178 -22.18 -0.03 19.63
N GLY A 179 -21.02 0.43 19.15
CA GLY A 179 -20.85 1.70 18.44
C GLY A 179 -20.31 1.53 17.02
N SER A 180 -20.75 2.39 16.08
CA SER A 180 -20.32 2.36 14.68
C SER A 180 -19.06 3.20 14.38
N LYS A 181 -18.60 4.00 15.36
CA LYS A 181 -17.45 4.90 15.19
C LYS A 181 -16.15 4.21 15.56
N LEU A 182 -15.07 4.64 14.90
CA LEU A 182 -13.73 4.14 15.20
C LEU A 182 -13.32 4.34 16.64
N GLN A 183 -13.60 5.52 17.19
CA GLN A 183 -13.15 5.89 18.52
C GLN A 183 -13.74 4.95 19.58
N ASP A 184 -14.95 4.44 19.35
CA ASP A 184 -15.61 3.50 20.24
C ASP A 184 -14.94 2.13 20.17
N PHE A 185 -14.55 1.70 18.96
CA PHE A 185 -13.76 0.48 18.75
C PHE A 185 -12.38 0.57 19.43
N MET A 186 -11.66 1.68 19.25
CA MET A 186 -10.34 1.89 19.86
C MET A 186 -10.44 1.88 21.39
N LYS A 187 -11.47 2.51 21.96
CA LYS A 187 -11.71 2.49 23.40
C LYS A 187 -12.05 1.09 23.92
N PHE A 188 -12.80 0.31 23.15
CA PHE A 188 -13.13 -1.07 23.51
C PHE A 188 -11.90 -1.99 23.51
N VAL A 189 -11.08 -1.93 22.46
CA VAL A 189 -9.86 -2.75 22.34
C VAL A 189 -8.81 -2.37 23.40
N THR A 190 -8.76 -1.10 23.81
CA THR A 190 -7.85 -0.63 24.87
C THR A 190 -8.43 -0.81 26.28
N SER A 191 -9.69 -1.27 26.40
CA SER A 191 -10.32 -1.45 27.71
C SER A 191 -9.85 -2.74 28.39
N PRO A 192 -9.72 -2.75 29.72
CA PRO A 192 -9.32 -3.96 30.46
C PRO A 192 -10.37 -5.09 30.39
N ASN A 193 -11.58 -4.82 29.89
CA ASN A 193 -12.66 -5.80 29.71
C ASN A 193 -12.72 -6.37 28.28
N PHE A 194 -11.63 -6.26 27.52
CA PHE A 194 -11.58 -6.82 26.17
C PHE A 194 -11.56 -8.35 26.23
N SER A 195 -12.69 -8.96 25.89
CA SER A 195 -12.92 -10.41 26.00
C SER A 195 -12.03 -11.26 25.09
N LEU A 196 -11.40 -10.67 24.06
CA LEU A 196 -10.54 -11.36 23.11
C LEU A 196 -9.05 -11.12 23.36
N LEU A 197 -8.69 -10.50 24.51
CA LEU A 197 -7.30 -10.19 24.85
C LEU A 197 -6.43 -11.44 24.88
N ASP A 198 -6.95 -12.55 25.42
CA ASP A 198 -6.24 -13.83 25.49
C ASP A 198 -5.92 -14.38 24.09
N LYS A 199 -6.86 -14.28 23.15
CA LYS A 199 -6.63 -14.69 21.75
C LYS A 199 -5.56 -13.83 21.07
N VAL A 200 -5.58 -12.51 21.30
CA VAL A 200 -4.56 -11.60 20.77
C VAL A 200 -3.19 -11.89 21.38
N SER A 201 -3.13 -12.19 22.68
CA SER A 201 -1.88 -12.54 23.37
C SER A 201 -1.32 -13.88 22.90
N ASP A 202 -2.17 -14.88 22.64
CA ASP A 202 -1.74 -16.16 22.07
C ASP A 202 -1.18 -15.97 20.65
N LEU A 203 -1.89 -15.23 19.80
CA LEU A 203 -1.43 -14.89 18.45
C LEU A 203 -0.08 -14.15 18.51
N ARG A 204 0.05 -13.18 19.42
CA ARG A 204 1.32 -12.47 19.65
C ARG A 204 2.45 -13.43 20.02
N GLY A 205 2.21 -14.33 20.97
CA GLY A 205 3.21 -15.31 21.41
C GLY A 205 3.69 -16.20 20.26
N ARG A 206 2.78 -16.65 19.38
CA ARG A 206 3.13 -17.43 18.19
C ARG A 206 3.92 -16.62 17.16
N VAL A 207 3.54 -15.35 16.94
CA VAL A 207 4.25 -14.44 16.03
C VAL A 207 5.67 -14.16 16.54
N GLU A 208 5.83 -13.85 17.82
CA GLU A 208 7.14 -13.62 18.45
C GLU A 208 8.00 -14.89 18.41
N ALA A 209 7.41 -16.07 18.70
CA ALA A 209 8.11 -17.34 18.64
C ALA A 209 8.62 -17.68 17.24
N LEU A 210 7.85 -17.38 16.18
CA LEU A 210 8.30 -17.57 14.81
C LEU A 210 9.40 -16.55 14.45
N THR A 211 9.18 -15.28 14.73
CA THR A 211 10.07 -14.19 14.28
C THR A 211 11.41 -14.15 15.02
N THR A 212 11.47 -14.66 16.25
CA THR A 212 12.72 -14.73 17.05
C THR A 212 13.71 -15.77 16.50
N GLN A 213 13.24 -16.73 15.70
CA GLN A 213 14.09 -17.74 15.06
C GLN A 213 14.98 -17.16 13.94
N PHE A 214 14.67 -15.95 13.47
CA PHE A 214 15.35 -15.32 12.35
C PHE A 214 16.24 -14.16 12.81
N PRO A 215 17.45 -14.00 12.23
CA PRO A 215 18.38 -12.97 12.64
C PRO A 215 17.82 -11.56 12.40
N ILE A 216 18.28 -10.61 13.22
CA ILE A 216 18.03 -9.18 13.02
C ILE A 216 19.22 -8.62 12.24
N PRO A 217 19.03 -8.14 11.01
CA PRO A 217 20.13 -7.57 10.24
C PRO A 217 20.77 -6.41 11.00
N ARG A 218 22.10 -6.39 11.06
CA ARG A 218 22.94 -5.36 11.72
C ARG A 218 23.03 -5.42 13.25
N VAL A 219 22.52 -6.48 13.88
CA VAL A 219 22.80 -6.80 15.30
C VAL A 219 23.68 -8.04 15.38
#